data_AF-A0A9E4J5Q5-F1
#
_entry.id   AF-A0A9E4J5Q5-F1
#
_cell.length_a   1.000
_cell.length_b   1.000
_cell.length_c   1.000
_cell.angle_alpha   90.00
_cell.angle_beta   90.00
_cell.angle_gamma   90.00
#
_symmetry.space_group_name_H-M   'P 1'
#
loop_
_entity.id
_entity.type
_entity.pdbx_description
1 polymer ?
#
loop_
_entity_poly.entity_id
_entity_poly.type
_entity_poly.pdbx_seq_one_letter_code
_entity_poly.pdbx_strand_id
1 'polypeptide(L)'
;MPRRRLLYALLGSGLLVASAATWAYWPSAAKTSGPFASAQASGTRLHVRIFDGTTRTLMPGLVSFRGADKQMVAFGNFADLPGWAQGRSAVELDPEAGLLAFRHGMAVWRGEATIPVGAPWSHLDVGGQTPVQSELVPGIYEVIVSRGATYDTATYTVDLREGKGRVTLDATLVRTVDTTGYVSADVHVHNAPESPDAHANAEQQLKVAAVNGLDVLVSTNHGVLVDLAPVVAKLWKGQHPIQVVTGNEQAGPNSHFGVFPLPLDPGKPGRGAPVVRPFPLEVFFQDLRALEGRPVVVANHPRLGWQAYMDEGFCGGWARKDFGAPPPCPQSYDAFEVLNGWQTCGTRMRDATDTWLALLSYNAISAPVGGSDSHYVSAMVPGYPRTWVRLGDGDSDSPMPTRLAEALRARRTIASTAPFVTLRSGTASEGQLVTHTDDTVPVRVRVQAPNWVPVDTVRLLVNGTPVKTWNLARAGRALDFTTDEALTLDRQDAFVTVETDSQVPLPPHLTGEEDAVVQYGLSRCAPRPGQAPGTPAFAVTSPLFVDRDGDGLFKGPRATTPIKI
;
A
#
# COMPACT_ATOMS: atom_id res chain seq x y z
N MET A 1 47.26 27.17 -15.73
CA MET A 1 48.59 26.81 -15.17
C MET A 1 49.37 28.10 -14.93
N PRO A 2 50.25 28.25 -13.91
CA PRO A 2 50.62 27.39 -12.76
C PRO A 2 50.15 28.00 -11.40
N ARG A 3 49.75 27.24 -10.36
CA ARG A 3 50.45 26.39 -9.36
C ARG A 3 51.42 27.11 -8.38
N ARG A 4 51.05 27.09 -7.08
CA ARG A 4 51.82 26.80 -5.83
C ARG A 4 51.02 27.35 -4.62
N ARG A 5 51.05 26.85 -3.37
CA ARG A 5 51.27 25.55 -2.69
C ARG A 5 51.06 25.86 -1.17
N LEU A 6 50.40 24.95 -0.44
CA LEU A 6 50.43 24.69 1.03
C LEU A 6 50.06 25.80 2.05
N LEU A 7 49.12 25.50 2.98
CA LEU A 7 49.45 24.95 4.31
C LEU A 7 48.20 24.35 4.98
N TYR A 8 48.34 23.13 5.52
CA TYR A 8 47.39 22.45 6.42
C TYR A 8 47.95 22.53 7.85
N ALA A 9 47.08 22.71 8.85
CA ALA A 9 47.39 22.47 10.25
C ALA A 9 46.33 21.56 10.88
N LEU A 10 46.81 20.49 11.52
CA LEU A 10 46.11 19.40 12.21
C LEU A 10 45.72 19.79 13.65
N LEU A 11 44.75 19.03 14.20
CA LEU A 11 44.71 18.36 15.53
C LEU A 11 43.22 18.09 15.87
N GLY A 12 42.73 16.92 16.29
CA GLY A 12 43.25 15.59 16.58
C GLY A 12 42.06 14.77 17.12
N SER A 13 41.90 13.51 16.68
CA SER A 13 40.81 12.61 17.11
C SER A 13 41.42 11.37 17.76
N GLY A 14 41.08 11.12 19.03
CA GLY A 14 41.44 9.88 19.73
C GLY A 14 40.44 8.77 19.41
N LEU A 15 40.95 7.66 18.87
CA LEU A 15 40.23 6.39 18.78
C LEU A 15 40.36 5.62 20.10
N LEU A 16 39.24 5.12 20.61
CA LEU A 16 39.18 4.03 21.58
C LEU A 16 38.65 2.79 20.85
N VAL A 17 39.50 1.77 20.78
CA VAL A 17 39.25 0.45 20.20
C VAL A 17 38.52 -0.39 21.24
N ALA A 18 37.37 -0.98 20.89
CA ALA A 18 36.74 -2.05 21.64
C ALA A 18 36.62 -3.30 20.75
N SER A 19 37.02 -4.43 21.32
CA SER A 19 37.28 -5.74 20.73
C SER A 19 36.07 -6.41 20.09
N ALA A 20 36.28 -6.99 18.90
CA ALA A 20 35.35 -7.91 18.25
C ALA A 20 35.40 -9.30 18.91
N ALA A 21 34.23 -9.81 19.31
CA ALA A 21 34.04 -11.22 19.67
C ALA A 21 33.54 -11.99 18.43
N THR A 22 34.26 -13.05 18.09
CA THR A 22 33.99 -13.96 16.97
C THR A 22 32.79 -14.86 17.26
N TRP A 23 31.79 -14.85 16.36
CA TRP A 23 30.76 -15.88 16.25
C TRP A 23 31.07 -16.80 15.06
N ALA A 24 31.02 -18.11 15.31
CA ALA A 24 31.48 -19.16 14.41
C ALA A 24 30.54 -19.40 13.22
N TYR A 25 31.14 -19.50 12.03
CA TYR A 25 30.52 -19.90 10.77
C TYR A 25 30.16 -21.39 10.75
N TRP A 26 28.96 -21.73 10.25
CA TRP A 26 28.65 -23.06 9.73
C TRP A 26 28.97 -23.13 8.23
N PRO A 27 29.51 -24.24 7.69
CA PRO A 27 29.92 -24.31 6.29
C PRO A 27 28.73 -24.56 5.35
N SER A 28 28.48 -23.62 4.42
CA SER A 28 27.68 -23.88 3.22
C SER A 28 28.54 -24.62 2.19
N ALA A 29 28.19 -25.85 1.86
CA ALA A 29 28.82 -26.57 0.76
C ALA A 29 28.33 -25.99 -0.58
N ALA A 30 29.14 -25.14 -1.20
CA ALA A 30 28.94 -24.69 -2.57
C ALA A 30 29.17 -25.88 -3.52
N LYS A 31 28.11 -26.36 -4.18
CA LYS A 31 28.22 -27.18 -5.39
C LYS A 31 27.86 -26.31 -6.58
N THR A 32 28.84 -26.11 -7.45
CA THR A 32 28.63 -25.54 -8.79
C THR A 32 28.03 -26.63 -9.70
N SER A 33 27.00 -26.30 -10.47
CA SER A 33 26.53 -27.16 -11.56
C SER A 33 26.08 -26.33 -12.75
N GLY A 34 26.52 -26.75 -13.94
CA GLY A 34 26.31 -26.09 -15.25
C GLY A 34 24.87 -26.20 -15.81
N PRO A 35 24.69 -25.97 -17.13
CA PRO A 35 23.38 -25.73 -17.73
C PRO A 35 22.55 -27.01 -17.74
N PHE A 36 21.37 -26.97 -17.10
CA PHE A 36 20.47 -28.11 -16.99
C PHE A 36 19.69 -28.32 -18.30
N ALA A 37 19.99 -29.43 -18.97
CA ALA A 37 19.10 -30.07 -19.91
C ALA A 37 17.88 -30.66 -19.16
N SER A 38 16.72 -30.59 -19.82
CA SER A 38 15.42 -31.10 -19.36
C SER A 38 15.47 -32.58 -18.97
N ALA A 39 15.57 -32.87 -17.68
CA ALA A 39 15.26 -34.18 -17.14
C ALA A 39 13.84 -34.15 -16.56
N GLN A 40 12.91 -34.90 -17.16
CA GLN A 40 11.62 -35.24 -16.57
C GLN A 40 11.86 -35.96 -15.23
N ALA A 41 11.85 -35.23 -14.11
CA ALA A 41 11.92 -35.83 -12.79
C ALA A 41 10.54 -36.34 -12.38
N SER A 42 10.48 -37.60 -11.93
CA SER A 42 9.35 -38.28 -11.29
C SER A 42 8.98 -37.71 -9.91
N GLY A 43 9.23 -36.42 -9.69
CA GLY A 43 9.05 -35.71 -8.44
C GLY A 43 7.60 -35.33 -8.14
N THR A 44 7.35 -35.07 -6.86
CA THR A 44 6.06 -34.53 -6.40
C THR A 44 5.83 -33.15 -7.00
N ARG A 45 4.59 -32.88 -7.43
CA ARG A 45 4.14 -31.60 -7.98
C ARG A 45 2.82 -31.24 -7.35
N LEU A 46 2.69 -30.00 -6.90
CA LEU A 46 1.42 -29.47 -6.39
C LEU A 46 0.73 -28.68 -7.51
N HIS A 47 -0.36 -29.22 -8.01
CA HIS A 47 -1.26 -28.51 -8.91
C HIS A 47 -2.30 -27.75 -8.11
N VAL A 48 -2.29 -26.42 -8.19
CA VAL A 48 -3.21 -25.54 -7.45
C VAL A 48 -4.19 -24.91 -8.41
N ARG A 49 -5.48 -24.89 -8.03
CA ARG A 49 -6.55 -24.12 -8.67
C ARG A 49 -7.27 -23.31 -7.61
N ILE A 50 -7.51 -22.03 -7.88
CA ILE A 50 -8.09 -21.08 -6.93
C ILE A 50 -9.41 -20.56 -7.51
N PHE A 51 -10.50 -20.87 -6.82
CA PHE A 51 -11.86 -20.56 -7.25
C PHE A 51 -12.51 -19.52 -6.34
N ASP A 52 -13.24 -18.58 -6.95
CA ASP A 52 -14.25 -17.81 -6.25
C ASP A 52 -15.39 -18.74 -5.79
N GLY A 53 -15.74 -18.68 -4.51
CA GLY A 53 -16.75 -19.57 -3.92
C GLY A 53 -18.17 -19.37 -4.44
N THR A 54 -18.46 -18.21 -5.01
CA THR A 54 -19.76 -17.83 -5.55
C THR A 54 -19.84 -18.12 -7.05
N THR A 55 -18.95 -17.53 -7.85
CA THR A 55 -18.99 -17.64 -9.32
C THR A 55 -18.37 -18.94 -9.82
N ARG A 56 -17.58 -19.63 -8.99
CA ARG A 56 -16.81 -20.84 -9.35
C ARG A 56 -15.82 -20.63 -10.49
N THR A 57 -15.46 -19.40 -10.78
CA THR A 57 -14.44 -19.06 -11.78
C THR A 57 -13.05 -19.08 -11.17
N LEU A 58 -12.04 -19.42 -11.97
CA LEU A 58 -10.63 -19.27 -11.57
C LEU A 58 -10.32 -17.79 -11.33
N MET A 59 -9.48 -17.51 -10.34
CA MET A 59 -9.05 -16.15 -10.03
C MET A 59 -7.62 -16.12 -9.49
N PRO A 60 -6.88 -15.01 -9.67
CA PRO A 60 -5.54 -14.87 -9.11
C PRO A 60 -5.52 -15.13 -7.60
N GLY A 61 -4.48 -15.72 -7.04
CA GLY A 61 -4.34 -15.83 -5.59
C GLY A 61 -2.92 -16.08 -5.12
N LEU A 62 -2.67 -15.71 -3.86
CA LEU A 62 -1.40 -15.93 -3.18
C LEU A 62 -1.45 -17.27 -2.46
N VAL A 63 -0.44 -18.09 -2.65
CA VAL A 63 -0.26 -19.39 -1.99
C VAL A 63 0.99 -19.31 -1.11
N SER A 64 0.79 -19.40 0.20
CA SER A 64 1.87 -19.45 1.20
C SER A 64 1.88 -20.80 1.90
N PHE A 65 3.05 -21.18 2.45
CA PHE A 65 3.25 -22.48 3.05
C PHE A 65 3.70 -22.31 4.50
N ARG A 66 3.14 -23.12 5.39
CA ARG A 66 3.59 -23.26 6.78
C ARG A 66 4.07 -24.68 7.02
N GLY A 67 5.30 -24.82 7.48
CA GLY A 67 5.95 -26.11 7.74
C GLY A 67 5.38 -26.83 8.96
N ALA A 68 5.85 -28.06 9.19
CA ALA A 68 5.48 -28.86 10.34
C ALA A 68 5.89 -28.21 11.69
N ASP A 69 6.93 -27.38 11.68
CA ASP A 69 7.41 -26.55 12.78
C ASP A 69 6.55 -25.29 13.04
N LYS A 70 5.45 -25.13 12.29
CA LYS A 70 4.54 -23.99 12.32
C LYS A 70 5.18 -22.67 11.90
N GLN A 71 6.37 -22.69 11.30
CA GLN A 71 6.97 -21.50 10.69
C GLN A 71 6.50 -21.33 9.25
N MET A 72 6.36 -20.08 8.82
CA MET A 72 6.12 -19.78 7.42
C MET A 72 7.37 -20.12 6.62
N VAL A 73 7.19 -20.78 5.47
CA VAL A 73 8.24 -21.02 4.50
C VAL A 73 8.50 -19.70 3.79
N ALA A 74 9.73 -19.21 3.88
CA ALA A 74 10.22 -18.09 3.11
C ALA A 74 11.09 -18.60 1.96
N PHE A 75 10.86 -18.06 0.77
CA PHE A 75 11.75 -18.31 -0.37
C PHE A 75 12.80 -17.20 -0.48
N GLY A 76 14.01 -17.57 -0.90
CA GLY A 76 15.13 -16.67 -1.02
C GLY A 76 16.01 -16.58 0.22
N ASN A 77 17.29 -16.23 -0.01
CA ASN A 77 18.27 -16.10 1.07
C ASN A 77 18.14 -14.70 1.70
N PHE A 78 17.81 -14.66 2.99
CA PHE A 78 18.01 -13.54 3.94
C PHE A 78 17.01 -12.38 4.06
N ALA A 79 15.87 -12.38 3.37
CA ALA A 79 15.11 -11.15 3.11
C ALA A 79 15.94 -10.24 2.21
N ASP A 80 15.36 -9.79 1.10
CA ASP A 80 15.32 -8.39 0.71
C ASP A 80 15.86 -7.45 1.81
N LEU A 81 17.19 -7.42 2.06
CA LEU A 81 17.75 -6.63 3.15
C LEU A 81 17.44 -5.19 2.77
N PRO A 82 16.80 -4.46 3.67
CA PRO A 82 16.38 -3.10 3.41
C PRO A 82 17.47 -2.21 2.78
N GLY A 83 17.12 -1.62 1.64
CA GLY A 83 18.04 -0.98 0.70
C GLY A 83 17.70 -1.33 -0.75
N TRP A 84 18.60 -1.06 -1.68
CA TRP A 84 18.37 -1.01 -3.13
C TRP A 84 18.37 -2.40 -3.81
N ALA A 85 17.69 -3.37 -3.21
CA ALA A 85 17.97 -4.77 -3.48
C ALA A 85 16.73 -5.69 -3.48
N GLN A 86 15.61 -5.19 -2.95
CA GLN A 86 14.45 -6.04 -2.69
C GLN A 86 13.73 -6.40 -4.03
N GLY A 87 13.00 -7.51 -4.11
CA GLY A 87 12.33 -7.94 -5.36
C GLY A 87 13.20 -8.66 -6.40
N ARG A 88 14.54 -8.69 -6.25
CA ARG A 88 15.44 -9.52 -7.09
C ARG A 88 15.34 -11.02 -6.81
N SER A 89 14.74 -11.37 -5.67
CA SER A 89 14.44 -12.74 -5.27
C SER A 89 13.16 -13.28 -5.94
N ALA A 90 12.34 -12.41 -6.54
CA ALA A 90 11.13 -12.82 -7.24
C ALA A 90 11.46 -13.39 -8.62
N VAL A 91 10.98 -14.61 -8.89
CA VAL A 91 11.34 -15.39 -10.07
C VAL A 91 10.11 -16.04 -10.69
N GLU A 92 10.01 -15.93 -12.01
CA GLU A 92 8.98 -16.65 -12.75
C GLU A 92 9.36 -18.12 -12.85
N LEU A 93 8.59 -18.99 -12.20
CA LEU A 93 8.83 -20.43 -12.24
C LEU A 93 8.14 -21.07 -13.46
N ASP A 94 7.01 -20.51 -13.87
CA ASP A 94 6.27 -20.93 -15.05
C ASP A 94 5.51 -19.72 -15.65
N PRO A 95 6.08 -19.03 -16.65
CA PRO A 95 5.46 -17.86 -17.28
C PRO A 95 4.17 -18.18 -18.03
N GLU A 96 4.05 -19.40 -18.56
CA GLU A 96 2.89 -19.82 -19.33
C GLU A 96 1.73 -20.22 -18.41
N ALA A 97 2.03 -20.97 -17.35
CA ALA A 97 1.03 -21.36 -16.34
C ALA A 97 0.71 -20.24 -15.34
N GLY A 98 1.56 -19.24 -15.21
CA GLY A 98 1.32 -18.06 -14.38
C GLY A 98 1.69 -18.25 -12.92
N LEU A 99 2.94 -18.66 -12.70
CA LEU A 99 3.51 -18.87 -11.37
C LEU A 99 4.74 -17.98 -11.14
N LEU A 100 4.60 -17.03 -10.21
CA LEU A 100 5.67 -16.17 -9.72
C LEU A 100 5.98 -16.54 -8.26
N ALA A 101 7.21 -16.99 -7.99
CA ALA A 101 7.67 -17.22 -6.62
C ALA A 101 8.38 -15.97 -6.09
N PHE A 102 8.13 -15.63 -4.82
CA PHE A 102 8.77 -14.53 -4.12
C PHE A 102 8.82 -14.85 -2.62
N ARG A 103 9.35 -13.95 -1.79
CA ARG A 103 9.65 -14.23 -0.38
C ARG A 103 8.53 -14.91 0.40
N HIS A 104 7.30 -14.43 0.25
CA HIS A 104 6.16 -14.81 1.10
C HIS A 104 5.34 -15.99 0.58
N GLY A 105 5.68 -16.50 -0.60
CA GLY A 105 4.89 -17.53 -1.24
C GLY A 105 4.98 -17.51 -2.75
N MET A 106 3.90 -17.95 -3.38
CA MET A 106 3.77 -18.01 -4.83
C MET A 106 2.49 -17.31 -5.28
N ALA A 107 2.62 -16.34 -6.16
CA ALA A 107 1.51 -15.71 -6.85
C ALA A 107 1.08 -16.60 -8.01
N VAL A 108 -0.09 -17.25 -7.86
CA VAL A 108 -0.78 -18.02 -8.90
C VAL A 108 -1.68 -17.04 -9.65
N TRP A 109 -1.08 -16.23 -10.51
CA TRP A 109 -1.70 -15.01 -11.03
C TRP A 109 -2.70 -15.25 -12.17
N ARG A 110 -2.76 -16.47 -12.73
CA ARG A 110 -3.85 -16.94 -13.60
C ARG A 110 -4.94 -17.74 -12.87
N GLY A 111 -4.77 -17.96 -11.56
CA GLY A 111 -5.66 -18.79 -10.74
C GLY A 111 -5.44 -20.30 -10.83
N GLU A 112 -4.57 -20.77 -11.71
CA GLU A 112 -4.16 -22.18 -11.80
C GLU A 112 -2.67 -22.26 -12.12
N ALA A 113 -1.93 -23.12 -11.42
CA ALA A 113 -0.51 -23.36 -11.70
C ALA A 113 -0.06 -24.73 -11.17
N THR A 114 1.13 -25.17 -11.61
CA THR A 114 1.80 -26.34 -11.05
C THR A 114 3.10 -25.92 -10.37
N ILE A 115 3.17 -26.14 -9.06
CA ILE A 115 4.30 -25.83 -8.21
C ILE A 115 5.22 -27.05 -8.14
N PRO A 116 6.51 -26.94 -8.54
CA PRO A 116 7.46 -28.02 -8.38
C PRO A 116 7.85 -28.19 -6.90
N VAL A 117 8.02 -29.45 -6.46
CA VAL A 117 8.46 -29.79 -5.10
C VAL A 117 9.78 -30.54 -5.16
N GLY A 118 10.76 -30.12 -4.36
CA GLY A 118 12.12 -30.66 -4.34
C GLY A 118 12.94 -30.36 -5.60
N ALA A 119 12.52 -29.40 -6.42
CA ALA A 119 13.28 -28.92 -7.56
C ALA A 119 13.75 -27.49 -7.27
N PRO A 120 15.06 -27.25 -7.08
CA PRO A 120 15.57 -25.93 -6.80
C PRO A 120 15.49 -25.03 -8.02
N TRP A 121 15.21 -23.75 -7.78
CA TRP A 121 15.25 -22.69 -8.78
C TRP A 121 16.29 -21.64 -8.39
N SER A 122 16.96 -21.10 -9.39
CA SER A 122 17.95 -20.04 -9.22
C SER A 122 17.29 -18.67 -9.24
N HIS A 123 17.72 -17.80 -8.35
CA HIS A 123 17.41 -16.37 -8.35
C HIS A 123 18.65 -15.60 -7.89
N LEU A 124 18.60 -14.26 -7.93
CA LEU A 124 19.71 -13.46 -7.40
C LEU A 124 19.58 -13.28 -5.89
N ASP A 125 20.72 -13.14 -5.23
CA ASP A 125 20.79 -12.69 -3.86
C ASP A 125 20.32 -11.23 -3.74
N VAL A 126 20.23 -10.76 -2.51
CA VAL A 126 19.82 -9.39 -2.18
C VAL A 126 20.68 -8.36 -2.91
N GLY A 127 22.01 -8.49 -2.85
CA GLY A 127 22.92 -7.60 -3.58
C GLY A 127 22.75 -7.64 -5.10
N GLY A 128 22.05 -8.66 -5.61
CA GLY A 128 21.78 -8.86 -7.02
C GLY A 128 23.01 -9.25 -7.82
N GLN A 129 24.00 -9.83 -7.15
CA GLN A 129 25.32 -10.15 -7.69
C GLN A 129 25.58 -11.65 -7.70
N THR A 130 25.02 -12.38 -6.73
CA THR A 130 25.29 -13.80 -6.54
C THR A 130 24.05 -14.62 -6.86
N PRO A 131 24.12 -15.60 -7.78
CA PRO A 131 23.08 -16.61 -7.91
C PRO A 131 22.94 -17.43 -6.62
N VAL A 132 21.72 -17.55 -6.13
CA VAL A 132 21.33 -18.38 -4.99
C VAL A 132 20.18 -19.30 -5.41
N GLN A 133 19.99 -20.39 -4.67
CA GLN A 133 18.92 -21.35 -4.94
C GLN A 133 17.90 -21.37 -3.81
N SER A 134 16.63 -21.49 -4.21
CA SER A 134 15.51 -21.76 -3.32
C SER A 134 14.74 -22.96 -3.81
N GLU A 135 14.04 -23.64 -2.91
CA GLU A 135 13.15 -24.74 -3.26
C GLU A 135 11.98 -24.84 -2.29
N LEU A 136 10.88 -25.42 -2.74
CA LEU A 136 9.85 -25.97 -1.86
C LEU A 136 10.24 -27.41 -1.54
N VAL A 137 10.83 -27.62 -0.36
CA VAL A 137 11.32 -28.93 0.09
C VAL A 137 10.15 -29.95 0.15
N PRO A 138 10.37 -31.24 -0.11
CA PRO A 138 9.34 -32.25 0.13
C PRO A 138 8.94 -32.32 1.61
N GLY A 139 7.63 -32.28 1.89
CA GLY A 139 7.14 -32.23 3.26
C GLY A 139 5.62 -32.19 3.38
N ILE A 140 5.11 -32.17 4.61
CA ILE A 140 3.70 -31.90 4.89
C ILE A 140 3.58 -30.43 5.23
N TYR A 141 2.69 -29.73 4.53
CA TYR A 141 2.49 -28.30 4.67
C TYR A 141 1.07 -27.99 5.06
N GLU A 142 0.92 -26.93 5.84
CA GLU A 142 -0.31 -26.18 5.87
C GLU A 142 -0.22 -25.08 4.79
N VAL A 143 -1.01 -25.23 3.73
CA VAL A 143 -1.08 -24.31 2.59
C VAL A 143 -2.17 -23.28 2.86
N ILE A 144 -1.79 -22.01 2.83
CA ILE A 144 -2.67 -20.87 3.05
C ILE A 144 -2.89 -20.19 1.70
N VAL A 145 -4.14 -19.98 1.32
CA VAL A 145 -4.53 -19.36 0.05
C VAL A 145 -5.30 -18.06 0.33
N SER A 146 -4.93 -16.97 -0.35
CA SER A 146 -5.49 -15.63 -0.16
C SER A 146 -5.78 -14.91 -1.48
N ARG A 147 -6.76 -14.00 -1.46
CA ARG A 147 -7.11 -13.03 -2.54
C ARG A 147 -7.09 -11.58 -1.98
N GLY A 148 -6.41 -11.37 -0.87
CA GLY A 148 -6.25 -10.06 -0.23
C GLY A 148 -7.46 -9.59 0.58
N ALA A 149 -7.65 -8.27 0.66
CA ALA A 149 -8.49 -7.60 1.66
C ALA A 149 -10.01 -7.82 1.52
N THR A 150 -10.49 -8.51 0.48
CA THR A 150 -11.94 -8.75 0.26
C THR A 150 -12.38 -10.19 0.47
N TYR A 151 -11.44 -11.11 0.65
CA TYR A 151 -11.71 -12.54 0.80
C TYR A 151 -11.10 -13.08 2.07
N ASP A 152 -11.80 -14.04 2.67
CA ASP A 152 -11.24 -14.88 3.72
C ASP A 152 -10.09 -15.72 3.16
N THR A 153 -9.06 -15.94 3.98
CA THR A 153 -8.06 -16.97 3.66
C THR A 153 -8.65 -18.35 3.87
N ALA A 154 -8.16 -19.31 3.08
CA ALA A 154 -8.45 -20.72 3.27
C ALA A 154 -7.16 -21.50 3.52
N THR A 155 -7.26 -22.52 4.38
CA THR A 155 -6.11 -23.26 4.88
C THR A 155 -6.30 -24.76 4.65
N TYR A 156 -5.28 -25.43 4.10
CA TYR A 156 -5.34 -26.83 3.71
C TYR A 156 -4.10 -27.58 4.19
N THR A 157 -4.27 -28.77 4.76
CA THR A 157 -3.12 -29.66 5.02
C THR A 157 -2.84 -30.48 3.76
N VAL A 158 -1.63 -30.36 3.21
CA VAL A 158 -1.22 -30.98 1.95
C VAL A 158 0.05 -31.79 2.16
N ASP A 159 0.03 -33.05 1.73
CA ASP A 159 1.18 -33.96 1.81
C ASP A 159 1.96 -33.93 0.49
N LEU A 160 3.09 -33.19 0.52
CA LEU A 160 4.01 -33.00 -0.60
C LEU A 160 5.32 -33.78 -0.41
N ARG A 161 5.32 -34.86 0.38
CA ARG A 161 6.50 -35.74 0.48
C ARG A 161 6.90 -36.31 -0.88
N GLU A 162 8.13 -36.81 -0.98
CA GLU A 162 8.63 -37.42 -2.21
C GLU A 162 7.74 -38.58 -2.71
N GLY A 163 7.71 -38.78 -4.02
CA GLY A 163 7.01 -39.91 -4.64
C GLY A 163 5.48 -39.79 -4.72
N LYS A 164 4.89 -38.63 -4.40
CA LYS A 164 3.43 -38.41 -4.47
C LYS A 164 2.91 -38.20 -5.89
N GLY A 165 3.79 -37.95 -6.86
CA GLY A 165 3.37 -37.59 -8.22
C GLY A 165 2.62 -36.26 -8.24
N ARG A 166 1.47 -36.19 -8.91
CA ARG A 166 0.63 -34.97 -8.94
C ARG A 166 -0.33 -34.94 -7.76
N VAL A 167 -0.12 -33.99 -6.86
CA VAL A 167 -1.07 -33.62 -5.79
C VAL A 167 -1.92 -32.46 -6.29
N THR A 168 -3.24 -32.52 -6.17
CA THR A 168 -4.14 -31.43 -6.61
C THR A 168 -4.77 -30.76 -5.40
N LEU A 169 -4.75 -29.43 -5.39
CA LEU A 169 -5.42 -28.57 -4.41
C LEU A 169 -6.40 -27.64 -5.14
N ASP A 170 -7.69 -27.87 -4.93
CA ASP A 170 -8.75 -26.97 -5.39
C ASP A 170 -9.17 -26.06 -4.23
N ALA A 171 -8.52 -24.91 -4.13
CA ALA A 171 -8.81 -23.92 -3.12
C ALA A 171 -10.05 -23.11 -3.50
N THR A 172 -11.01 -23.01 -2.59
CA THR A 172 -12.16 -22.12 -2.74
C THR A 172 -12.05 -20.98 -1.72
N LEU A 173 -12.13 -19.73 -2.17
CA LEU A 173 -12.13 -18.56 -1.29
C LEU A 173 -13.50 -17.90 -1.26
N VAL A 174 -13.89 -17.38 -0.10
CA VAL A 174 -15.18 -16.71 0.11
C VAL A 174 -14.95 -15.22 0.20
N ARG A 175 -15.64 -14.45 -0.65
CA ARG A 175 -15.68 -12.99 -0.54
C ARG A 175 -16.53 -12.60 0.67
N THR A 176 -15.94 -11.95 1.66
CA THR A 176 -16.59 -11.60 2.93
C THR A 176 -16.74 -10.10 3.14
N VAL A 177 -16.07 -9.30 2.30
CA VAL A 177 -16.20 -7.84 2.30
C VAL A 177 -17.02 -7.39 1.10
N ASP A 178 -18.09 -6.65 1.36
CA ASP A 178 -18.97 -6.10 0.34
C ASP A 178 -18.50 -4.71 -0.08
N THR A 179 -17.70 -4.64 -1.15
CA THR A 179 -17.18 -3.39 -1.71
C THR A 179 -18.03 -2.85 -2.86
N THR A 180 -19.32 -3.18 -2.91
CA THR A 180 -20.21 -2.73 -4.00
C THR A 180 -20.21 -1.20 -4.12
N GLY A 181 -19.97 -0.69 -5.34
CA GLY A 181 -19.84 0.75 -5.62
C GLY A 181 -18.44 1.33 -5.39
N TYR A 182 -17.49 0.53 -4.90
CA TYR A 182 -16.10 0.92 -4.67
C TYR A 182 -15.15 0.08 -5.53
N VAL A 183 -14.00 0.68 -5.84
CA VAL A 183 -12.82 -0.03 -6.37
C VAL A 183 -11.66 0.13 -5.39
N SER A 184 -10.80 -0.88 -5.29
CA SER A 184 -9.52 -0.81 -4.57
C SER A 184 -8.43 -0.24 -5.48
N ALA A 185 -7.85 0.89 -5.11
CA ALA A 185 -6.74 1.51 -5.83
C ALA A 185 -5.46 1.53 -4.98
N ASP A 186 -4.32 1.24 -5.60
CA ASP A 186 -3.00 1.60 -5.06
C ASP A 186 -2.49 2.78 -5.88
N VAL A 187 -2.39 3.93 -5.24
CA VAL A 187 -2.16 5.21 -5.92
C VAL A 187 -0.68 5.56 -6.05
N HIS A 188 0.21 4.68 -5.58
CA HIS A 188 1.64 4.95 -5.49
C HIS A 188 2.45 3.67 -5.66
N VAL A 189 2.92 3.40 -6.88
CA VAL A 189 3.69 2.20 -7.22
C VAL A 189 4.81 2.52 -8.20
N HIS A 190 6.00 1.96 -7.93
CA HIS A 190 7.21 2.13 -8.73
C HIS A 190 7.62 0.85 -9.42
N ASN A 191 8.21 0.97 -10.60
CA ASN A 191 8.54 -0.14 -11.48
C ASN A 191 9.96 0.01 -12.04
N ALA A 192 10.74 -1.07 -11.97
CA ALA A 192 12.05 -1.15 -12.61
C ALA A 192 11.93 -1.48 -14.11
N PRO A 193 12.83 -0.96 -14.95
CA PRO A 193 13.91 -0.03 -14.62
C PRO A 193 13.50 1.46 -14.67
N GLU A 194 12.24 1.79 -14.92
CA GLU A 194 11.81 3.16 -15.14
C GLU A 194 11.90 4.07 -13.91
N SER A 195 11.73 3.52 -12.71
CA SER A 195 12.12 4.18 -11.47
C SER A 195 13.52 3.71 -11.04
N PRO A 196 14.51 4.62 -10.83
CA PRO A 196 15.88 4.24 -10.51
C PRO A 196 16.09 3.48 -9.18
N ASP A 197 15.15 3.62 -8.26
CA ASP A 197 15.09 3.01 -6.94
C ASP A 197 14.19 1.78 -6.86
N ALA A 198 13.47 1.47 -7.94
CA ALA A 198 12.66 0.28 -8.03
C ALA A 198 13.49 -0.92 -8.49
N HIS A 199 13.07 -2.10 -8.04
CA HIS A 199 13.71 -3.36 -8.38
C HIS A 199 12.72 -4.44 -8.81
N ALA A 200 11.45 -4.32 -8.42
CA ALA A 200 10.37 -5.08 -9.04
C ALA A 200 10.00 -4.44 -10.39
N ASN A 201 9.94 -5.24 -11.45
CA ASN A 201 9.45 -4.77 -12.74
C ASN A 201 7.91 -4.73 -12.78
N ALA A 202 7.36 -4.08 -13.81
CA ALA A 202 5.92 -3.92 -13.94
C ALA A 202 5.13 -5.24 -13.98
N GLU A 203 5.67 -6.30 -14.58
CA GLU A 203 4.99 -7.61 -14.58
C GLU A 203 4.89 -8.19 -13.16
N GLN A 204 5.96 -8.11 -12.37
CA GLN A 204 5.98 -8.57 -10.98
C GLN A 204 4.98 -7.76 -10.13
N GLN A 205 5.01 -6.43 -10.24
CA GLN A 205 4.10 -5.54 -9.51
C GLN A 205 2.63 -5.85 -9.84
N LEU A 206 2.30 -5.97 -11.13
CA LEU A 206 0.94 -6.31 -11.56
C LEU A 206 0.50 -7.69 -11.08
N LYS A 207 1.36 -8.71 -11.12
CA LYS A 207 1.04 -10.06 -10.64
C LYS A 207 0.75 -10.05 -9.14
N VAL A 208 1.55 -9.34 -8.35
CA VAL A 208 1.38 -9.26 -6.89
C VAL A 208 0.15 -8.43 -6.52
N ALA A 209 -0.06 -7.28 -7.17
CA ALA A 209 -1.29 -6.50 -7.05
C ALA A 209 -2.53 -7.34 -7.40
N ALA A 210 -2.44 -8.11 -8.48
CA ALA A 210 -3.51 -8.96 -8.95
C ALA A 210 -3.82 -10.09 -7.97
N VAL A 211 -2.86 -10.69 -7.24
CA VAL A 211 -3.20 -11.69 -6.20
C VAL A 211 -3.70 -11.04 -4.90
N ASN A 212 -3.32 -9.78 -4.63
CA ASN A 212 -3.74 -9.00 -3.45
C ASN A 212 -5.12 -8.34 -3.55
N GLY A 213 -5.88 -8.58 -4.61
CA GLY A 213 -7.26 -8.08 -4.72
C GLY A 213 -7.34 -6.63 -5.15
N LEU A 214 -6.33 -6.12 -5.86
CA LEU A 214 -6.32 -4.73 -6.32
C LEU A 214 -7.08 -4.58 -7.64
N ASP A 215 -7.97 -3.59 -7.72
CA ASP A 215 -8.76 -3.31 -8.93
C ASP A 215 -8.04 -2.29 -9.83
N VAL A 216 -7.30 -1.35 -9.24
CA VAL A 216 -6.60 -0.27 -9.96
C VAL A 216 -5.19 -0.08 -9.41
N LEU A 217 -4.19 -0.04 -10.29
CA LEU A 217 -2.82 0.33 -9.96
C LEU A 217 -2.43 1.61 -10.68
N VAL A 218 -1.94 2.60 -9.94
CA VAL A 218 -1.37 3.83 -10.51
C VAL A 218 0.14 3.69 -10.58
N SER A 219 0.71 3.72 -11.77
CA SER A 219 2.17 3.71 -11.97
C SER A 219 2.72 5.11 -11.80
N THR A 220 3.56 5.33 -10.79
CA THR A 220 4.06 6.65 -10.39
C THR A 220 5.58 6.71 -10.34
N ASN A 221 6.28 6.14 -11.33
CA ASN A 221 7.75 6.16 -11.37
C ASN A 221 8.33 7.58 -11.31
N HIS A 222 9.58 7.70 -10.87
CA HIS A 222 10.30 8.97 -10.83
C HIS A 222 10.67 9.48 -12.23
N GLY A 223 9.95 10.49 -12.71
CA GLY A 223 10.33 11.29 -13.88
C GLY A 223 10.19 10.59 -15.23
N VAL A 224 9.55 9.41 -15.26
CA VAL A 224 9.31 8.62 -16.48
C VAL A 224 7.90 8.05 -16.47
N LEU A 225 7.07 8.43 -17.44
CA LEU A 225 5.74 7.87 -17.62
C LEU A 225 5.81 6.50 -18.30
N VAL A 226 5.01 5.55 -17.80
CA VAL A 226 4.86 4.23 -18.43
C VAL A 226 3.39 3.87 -18.46
N ASP A 227 2.89 3.52 -19.65
CA ASP A 227 1.58 2.89 -19.81
C ASP A 227 1.72 1.38 -19.59
N LEU A 228 1.08 0.88 -18.54
CA LEU A 228 1.10 -0.53 -18.17
C LEU A 228 -0.03 -1.33 -18.81
N ALA A 229 -0.96 -0.71 -19.55
CA ALA A 229 -2.08 -1.41 -20.17
C ALA A 229 -1.64 -2.51 -21.14
N PRO A 230 -0.58 -2.33 -21.97
CA PRO A 230 -0.04 -3.40 -22.80
C PRO A 230 0.52 -4.59 -21.98
N VAL A 231 1.09 -4.31 -20.80
CA VAL A 231 1.60 -5.36 -19.91
C VAL A 231 0.44 -6.17 -19.31
N VAL A 232 -0.64 -5.50 -18.88
CA VAL A 232 -1.87 -6.17 -18.43
C VAL A 232 -2.43 -7.08 -19.51
N ALA A 233 -2.56 -6.59 -20.75
CA ALA A 233 -3.08 -7.38 -21.87
C ALA A 233 -2.18 -8.59 -22.23
N LYS A 234 -0.86 -8.46 -22.06
CA LYS A 234 0.09 -9.57 -22.22
C LYS A 234 -0.12 -10.65 -21.15
N LEU A 235 -0.29 -10.24 -19.90
CA LEU A 235 -0.46 -11.15 -18.78
C LEU A 235 -1.82 -11.87 -18.86
N TRP A 236 -2.92 -11.14 -19.00
CA TRP A 236 -4.27 -11.71 -18.98
C TRP A 236 -4.96 -11.57 -20.35
N LYS A 237 -5.09 -12.70 -21.06
CA LYS A 237 -5.86 -12.79 -22.30
C LYS A 237 -7.35 -12.83 -21.95
N GLY A 238 -8.06 -11.71 -22.07
CA GLY A 238 -9.49 -11.63 -21.80
C GLY A 238 -9.82 -10.71 -20.63
N GLN A 239 -10.50 -11.21 -19.60
CA GLN A 239 -10.87 -10.39 -18.44
C GLN A 239 -9.62 -10.02 -17.64
N HIS A 240 -9.37 -8.72 -17.52
CA HIS A 240 -8.27 -8.19 -16.72
C HIS A 240 -8.69 -8.14 -15.25
N PRO A 241 -7.92 -8.74 -14.33
CA PRO A 241 -8.20 -8.64 -12.89
C PRO A 241 -7.83 -7.28 -12.30
N ILE A 242 -7.14 -6.43 -13.07
CA ILE A 242 -6.64 -5.13 -12.65
C ILE A 242 -6.65 -4.14 -13.82
N GLN A 243 -6.96 -2.88 -13.53
CA GLN A 243 -6.82 -1.74 -14.43
C GLN A 243 -5.64 -0.88 -14.01
N VAL A 244 -5.12 -0.07 -14.92
CA VAL A 244 -3.92 0.74 -14.67
C VAL A 244 -4.13 2.20 -15.04
N VAL A 245 -3.45 3.07 -14.32
CA VAL A 245 -3.43 4.51 -14.57
C VAL A 245 -1.98 4.98 -14.66
N THR A 246 -1.67 5.73 -15.72
CA THR A 246 -0.36 6.36 -15.91
C THR A 246 -0.25 7.62 -15.05
N GLY A 247 0.77 7.69 -14.22
CA GLY A 247 1.09 8.84 -13.37
C GLY A 247 2.60 9.04 -13.25
N ASN A 248 2.97 9.93 -12.33
CA ASN A 248 4.36 10.24 -12.00
C ASN A 248 4.45 10.62 -10.52
N GLU A 249 5.49 10.17 -9.82
CA GLU A 249 5.87 10.77 -8.55
C GLU A 249 6.76 12.00 -8.84
N GLN A 250 6.13 13.17 -8.86
CA GLN A 250 6.77 14.44 -9.14
C GLN A 250 7.57 14.92 -7.93
N ALA A 251 8.88 15.07 -8.12
CA ALA A 251 9.74 15.71 -7.14
C ALA A 251 9.38 17.20 -6.99
N GLY A 252 9.19 17.62 -5.75
CA GLY A 252 9.10 19.01 -5.31
C GLY A 252 10.24 19.35 -4.34
N PRO A 253 10.17 20.52 -3.67
CA PRO A 253 11.15 20.92 -2.66
C PRO A 253 11.29 19.98 -1.47
N ASN A 254 12.29 19.08 -1.54
CA ASN A 254 12.51 18.01 -0.55
C ASN A 254 11.21 17.30 -0.19
N SER A 255 10.41 16.98 -1.20
CA SER A 255 9.08 16.40 -1.07
C SER A 255 8.67 15.70 -2.35
N HIS A 256 7.73 14.76 -2.29
CA HIS A 256 7.16 14.13 -3.48
C HIS A 256 5.65 14.30 -3.59
N PHE A 257 5.16 14.30 -4.84
CA PHE A 257 3.75 14.42 -5.14
C PHE A 257 3.33 13.44 -6.24
N GLY A 258 2.32 12.61 -5.97
CA GLY A 258 1.69 11.79 -7.00
C GLY A 258 0.89 12.68 -7.96
N VAL A 259 1.12 12.55 -9.26
CA VAL A 259 0.43 13.33 -10.28
C VAL A 259 -0.16 12.38 -11.33
N PHE A 260 -1.49 12.26 -11.37
CA PHE A 260 -2.18 11.34 -12.27
C PHE A 260 -3.66 11.73 -12.52
N PRO A 261 -4.27 11.28 -13.63
CA PRO A 261 -3.62 10.64 -14.78
C PRO A 261 -2.81 11.63 -15.62
N LEU A 262 -1.77 11.14 -16.28
CA LEU A 262 -0.94 11.93 -17.19
C LEU A 262 -0.94 11.34 -18.60
N PRO A 263 -1.01 12.18 -19.66
CA PRO A 263 -0.90 11.73 -21.02
C PRO A 263 0.56 11.31 -21.33
N LEU A 264 0.73 10.09 -21.82
CA LEU A 264 2.03 9.58 -22.24
C LEU A 264 2.38 10.10 -23.65
N ASP A 265 3.58 10.65 -23.79
CA ASP A 265 4.12 11.19 -25.05
C ASP A 265 5.58 10.74 -25.23
N PRO A 266 5.84 9.67 -26.02
CA PRO A 266 7.19 9.14 -26.20
C PRO A 266 8.16 10.12 -26.85
N GLY A 267 7.67 11.19 -27.51
CA GLY A 267 8.49 12.21 -28.15
C GLY A 267 9.05 13.26 -27.19
N LYS A 268 8.58 13.28 -25.93
CA LYS A 268 9.01 14.25 -24.91
C LYS A 268 9.96 13.62 -23.87
N PRO A 269 10.80 14.43 -23.20
CA PRO A 269 11.57 13.98 -22.04
C PRO A 269 10.68 13.27 -21.01
N GLY A 270 11.20 12.20 -20.40
CA GLY A 270 10.43 11.41 -19.42
C GLY A 270 9.14 10.81 -19.97
N ARG A 271 9.01 10.70 -21.30
CA ARG A 271 7.79 10.27 -22.01
C ARG A 271 6.56 11.14 -21.67
N GLY A 272 6.78 12.43 -21.41
CA GLY A 272 5.71 13.38 -21.04
C GLY A 272 5.61 13.65 -19.54
N ALA A 273 6.56 13.18 -18.72
CA ALA A 273 6.60 13.51 -17.29
C ALA A 273 6.61 15.04 -17.07
N PRO A 274 5.97 15.55 -16.00
CA PRO A 274 5.84 16.99 -15.81
C PRO A 274 7.19 17.67 -15.62
N VAL A 275 7.33 18.87 -16.17
CA VAL A 275 8.46 19.77 -15.92
C VAL A 275 7.94 20.98 -15.16
N VAL A 276 8.22 21.01 -13.86
CA VAL A 276 7.69 22.02 -12.94
C VAL A 276 8.83 22.78 -12.26
N ARG A 277 8.59 24.05 -11.95
CA ARG A 277 9.56 24.85 -11.20
C ARG A 277 9.44 24.53 -9.71
N PRO A 278 10.54 24.22 -9.01
CA PRO A 278 10.48 23.80 -7.61
C PRO A 278 10.17 24.97 -6.66
N PHE A 279 10.58 26.20 -7.00
CA PHE A 279 10.35 27.38 -6.17
C PHE A 279 9.97 28.62 -6.99
N PRO A 280 9.22 29.57 -6.40
CA PRO A 280 8.54 29.47 -5.08
C PRO A 280 7.42 28.41 -5.08
N LEU A 281 6.96 27.98 -3.89
CA LEU A 281 6.01 26.86 -3.77
C LEU A 281 4.66 27.13 -4.45
N GLU A 282 4.24 28.39 -4.48
CA GLU A 282 3.04 28.82 -5.19
C GLU A 282 3.18 28.56 -6.69
N VAL A 283 4.37 28.79 -7.24
CA VAL A 283 4.67 28.54 -8.66
C VAL A 283 4.77 27.04 -8.94
N PHE A 284 5.33 26.25 -8.02
CA PHE A 284 5.35 24.78 -8.13
C PHE A 284 3.92 24.23 -8.28
N PHE A 285 3.02 24.63 -7.38
CA PHE A 285 1.63 24.18 -7.49
C PHE A 285 0.91 24.79 -8.69
N GLN A 286 1.19 26.04 -9.08
CA GLN A 286 0.63 26.61 -10.32
C GLN A 286 1.01 25.79 -11.55
N ASP A 287 2.27 25.36 -11.67
CA ASP A 287 2.74 24.54 -12.77
C ASP A 287 2.01 23.19 -12.81
N LEU A 288 1.84 22.53 -11.64
CA LEU A 288 1.05 21.31 -11.53
C LEU A 288 -0.42 21.50 -11.91
N ARG A 289 -1.04 22.61 -11.48
CA ARG A 289 -2.44 22.92 -11.79
C ARG A 289 -2.66 23.34 -13.25
N ALA A 290 -1.61 23.78 -13.94
CA ALA A 290 -1.63 24.14 -15.36
C ALA A 290 -1.45 22.94 -16.30
N LEU A 291 -1.15 21.75 -15.78
CA LEU A 291 -1.03 20.53 -16.60
C LEU A 291 -2.36 20.21 -17.30
N GLU A 292 -2.23 19.74 -18.54
CA GLU A 292 -3.36 19.27 -19.35
C GLU A 292 -4.14 18.17 -18.63
N GLY A 293 -5.46 18.18 -18.74
CA GLY A 293 -6.34 17.21 -18.07
C GLY A 293 -6.54 17.47 -16.57
N ARG A 294 -5.85 18.47 -15.98
CA ARG A 294 -5.92 18.83 -14.55
C ARG A 294 -5.79 17.57 -13.66
N PRO A 295 -4.63 16.90 -13.67
CA PRO A 295 -4.40 15.69 -12.89
C PRO A 295 -4.67 15.94 -11.39
N VAL A 296 -5.00 14.86 -10.69
CA VAL A 296 -4.96 14.82 -9.23
C VAL A 296 -3.53 15.06 -8.80
N VAL A 297 -3.36 15.89 -7.76
CA VAL A 297 -2.10 16.05 -7.04
C VAL A 297 -2.26 15.41 -5.66
N VAL A 298 -1.43 14.42 -5.35
CA VAL A 298 -1.38 13.74 -4.05
C VAL A 298 -0.14 14.22 -3.32
N ALA A 299 -0.26 14.67 -2.07
CA ALA A 299 0.90 14.85 -1.20
C ALA A 299 1.37 13.46 -0.73
N ASN A 300 2.45 12.96 -1.32
CA ASN A 300 2.99 11.65 -1.02
C ASN A 300 3.77 11.68 0.29
N HIS A 301 3.70 10.57 1.03
CA HIS A 301 4.35 10.30 2.30
C HIS A 301 4.72 11.54 3.14
N PRO A 302 3.74 12.40 3.46
CA PRO A 302 3.98 13.79 3.86
C PRO A 302 4.67 13.96 5.22
N ARG A 303 4.87 12.85 5.96
CA ARG A 303 5.47 12.76 7.30
C ARG A 303 6.57 11.69 7.39
N LEU A 304 7.24 11.37 6.28
CA LEU A 304 8.21 10.27 6.22
C LEU A 304 9.48 10.55 7.04
N GLY A 305 9.72 11.80 7.41
CA GLY A 305 10.94 12.29 8.06
C GLY A 305 12.07 12.58 7.07
N TRP A 306 11.88 12.31 5.78
CA TRP A 306 12.76 12.68 4.68
C TRP A 306 11.93 12.74 3.40
N GLN A 307 12.20 13.72 2.53
CA GLN A 307 11.38 13.99 1.35
C GLN A 307 9.88 14.13 1.66
N ALA A 308 9.55 14.75 2.79
CA ALA A 308 8.23 14.77 3.39
C ALA A 308 7.73 16.22 3.49
N TYR A 309 6.79 16.60 2.63
CA TYR A 309 6.36 17.99 2.45
C TYR A 309 6.03 18.73 3.77
N MET A 310 5.34 18.04 4.70
CA MET A 310 4.89 18.69 5.92
C MET A 310 5.99 18.77 6.99
N ASP A 311 7.08 18.03 6.86
CA ASP A 311 8.23 18.04 7.79
C ASP A 311 9.21 19.18 7.47
N GLU A 312 9.01 19.88 6.36
CA GLU A 312 9.90 20.94 5.91
C GLU A 312 9.72 22.26 6.65
N GLY A 313 10.83 22.97 6.87
CA GLY A 313 10.85 24.21 7.65
C GLY A 313 9.97 25.34 7.09
N PHE A 314 9.66 25.32 5.77
CA PHE A 314 8.73 26.27 5.17
C PHE A 314 7.27 26.06 5.61
N CYS A 315 6.93 24.92 6.20
CA CYS A 315 5.65 24.68 6.87
C CYS A 315 5.63 25.18 8.33
N GLY A 316 6.69 25.82 8.81
CA GLY A 316 6.72 26.48 10.13
C GLY A 316 6.47 25.50 11.29
N GLY A 317 5.55 25.85 12.19
CA GLY A 317 5.18 25.02 13.34
C GLY A 317 4.70 23.61 12.96
N TRP A 318 4.11 23.46 11.76
CA TRP A 318 3.59 22.18 11.28
C TRP A 318 4.69 21.14 11.06
N ALA A 319 5.92 21.55 10.77
CA ALA A 319 7.09 20.66 10.69
C ALA A 319 7.37 19.93 12.01
N ARG A 320 6.90 20.51 13.13
CA ARG A 320 7.03 19.95 14.48
C ARG A 320 5.68 19.53 15.06
N LYS A 321 4.67 19.38 14.21
CA LYS A 321 3.29 19.00 14.56
C LYS A 321 2.62 20.01 15.52
N ASP A 322 3.05 21.26 15.49
CA ASP A 322 2.35 22.35 16.15
C ASP A 322 1.29 22.91 15.19
N PHE A 323 0.03 22.57 15.48
CA PHE A 323 -1.14 22.95 14.69
C PHE A 323 -1.90 24.15 15.27
N GLY A 324 -1.26 24.93 16.15
CA GLY A 324 -1.88 26.07 16.83
C GLY A 324 -2.25 27.24 15.91
N ALA A 325 -1.68 27.30 14.71
CA ALA A 325 -1.99 28.29 13.67
C ALA A 325 -2.16 27.61 12.30
N PRO A 326 -2.78 28.29 11.31
CA PRO A 326 -2.87 27.78 9.94
C PRO A 326 -1.50 27.44 9.34
N PRO A 327 -1.39 26.45 8.45
CA PRO A 327 -0.11 26.10 7.83
C PRO A 327 0.36 27.25 6.93
N PRO A 328 1.62 27.72 7.07
CA PRO A 328 2.15 28.77 6.21
C PRO A 328 2.49 28.27 4.79
N CYS A 329 2.64 26.95 4.62
CA CYS A 329 2.94 26.35 3.32
C CYS A 329 1.66 26.13 2.49
N PRO A 330 1.71 26.21 1.14
CA PRO A 330 0.53 26.01 0.30
C PRO A 330 -0.07 24.60 0.41
N GLN A 331 -1.40 24.51 0.46
CA GLN A 331 -2.14 23.24 0.55
C GLN A 331 -2.84 22.90 -0.79
N SER A 332 -2.18 23.15 -1.92
CA SER A 332 -2.78 23.06 -3.27
C SER A 332 -2.69 21.65 -3.86
N TYR A 333 -3.06 20.64 -3.08
CA TYR A 333 -3.15 19.24 -3.47
C TYR A 333 -4.56 18.70 -3.22
N ASP A 334 -4.97 17.68 -3.94
CA ASP A 334 -6.34 17.12 -3.87
C ASP A 334 -6.44 15.96 -2.89
N ALA A 335 -5.33 15.26 -2.64
CA ALA A 335 -5.25 14.11 -1.75
C ALA A 335 -3.98 14.14 -0.91
N PHE A 336 -4.00 13.41 0.21
CA PHE A 336 -2.94 13.34 1.20
C PHE A 336 -2.73 11.87 1.60
N GLU A 337 -1.52 11.36 1.44
CA GLU A 337 -1.18 10.00 1.89
C GLU A 337 -1.16 9.95 3.43
N VAL A 338 -2.30 9.59 4.00
CA VAL A 338 -2.40 9.28 5.44
C VAL A 338 -1.81 7.90 5.75
N LEU A 339 -1.74 7.03 4.72
CA LEU A 339 -1.07 5.74 4.76
C LEU A 339 -0.11 5.65 3.56
N ASN A 340 1.16 5.34 3.83
CA ASN A 340 2.16 5.02 2.82
C ASN A 340 2.94 3.81 3.32
N GLY A 341 3.35 2.87 2.46
CA GLY A 341 4.07 1.66 2.89
C GLY A 341 5.22 1.98 3.86
N TRP A 342 6.08 2.95 3.51
CA TRP A 342 7.21 3.39 4.34
C TRP A 342 6.85 4.13 5.64
N GLN A 343 5.56 4.39 5.87
CA GLN A 343 5.02 5.09 7.03
C GLN A 343 3.96 4.29 7.80
N THR A 344 3.55 3.12 7.31
CA THR A 344 2.44 2.36 7.90
C THR A 344 2.91 1.51 9.07
N CYS A 345 3.62 2.16 9.99
CA CYS A 345 4.27 1.56 11.13
C CYS A 345 4.40 2.57 12.27
N GLY A 346 4.36 2.06 13.50
CA GLY A 346 4.67 2.84 14.69
C GLY A 346 3.84 4.12 14.85
N THR A 347 4.53 5.23 15.14
CA THR A 347 3.90 6.56 15.31
C THR A 347 3.72 7.31 14.00
N ARG A 348 4.42 6.96 12.92
CA ARG A 348 4.43 7.73 11.66
C ARG A 348 3.05 7.79 11.00
N MET A 349 2.35 6.66 10.99
CA MET A 349 0.97 6.57 10.52
C MET A 349 0.05 7.54 11.27
N ARG A 350 0.21 7.66 12.60
CA ARG A 350 -0.55 8.62 13.40
C ARG A 350 -0.13 10.06 13.12
N ASP A 351 1.16 10.31 12.95
CA ASP A 351 1.66 11.65 12.59
C ASP A 351 1.03 12.16 11.28
N ALA A 352 0.92 11.31 10.26
CA ALA A 352 0.28 11.63 8.99
C ALA A 352 -1.24 11.85 9.15
N THR A 353 -1.93 10.94 9.85
CA THR A 353 -3.38 11.02 10.07
C THR A 353 -3.77 12.26 10.90
N ASP A 354 -3.05 12.53 12.00
CA ASP A 354 -3.30 13.68 12.88
C ASP A 354 -3.01 15.00 12.16
N THR A 355 -1.98 15.04 11.31
CA THR A 355 -1.70 16.20 10.46
C THR A 355 -2.84 16.45 9.48
N TRP A 356 -3.33 15.41 8.81
CA TRP A 356 -4.46 15.52 7.89
C TRP A 356 -5.74 16.01 8.59
N LEU A 357 -6.09 15.45 9.75
CA LEU A 357 -7.24 15.91 10.54
C LEU A 357 -7.09 17.38 10.99
N ALA A 358 -5.87 17.81 11.33
CA ALA A 358 -5.59 19.20 11.66
C ALA A 358 -5.78 20.14 10.46
N LEU A 359 -5.39 19.72 9.24
CA LEU A 359 -5.60 20.49 8.01
C LEU A 359 -7.09 20.73 7.73
N LEU A 360 -7.93 19.71 7.91
CA LEU A 360 -9.39 19.83 7.75
C LEU A 360 -9.97 20.91 8.65
N SER A 361 -9.40 21.09 9.86
CA SER A 361 -9.85 22.11 10.80
C SER A 361 -9.67 23.54 10.31
N TYR A 362 -8.78 23.76 9.33
CA TYR A 362 -8.47 25.06 8.72
C TYR A 362 -8.99 25.17 7.27
N ASN A 363 -9.94 24.33 6.85
CA ASN A 363 -10.44 24.26 5.47
C ASN A 363 -9.41 23.84 4.41
N ALA A 364 -8.26 23.29 4.81
CA ALA A 364 -7.34 22.64 3.89
C ALA A 364 -7.85 21.22 3.61
N ILE A 365 -8.82 21.13 2.70
CA ILE A 365 -9.57 19.91 2.43
C ILE A 365 -8.89 19.06 1.36
N SER A 366 -8.59 17.80 1.70
CA SER A 366 -8.00 16.82 0.79
C SER A 366 -8.53 15.40 1.09
N ALA A 367 -8.50 14.53 0.09
CA ALA A 367 -8.88 13.13 0.24
C ALA A 367 -7.80 12.35 1.01
N PRO A 368 -8.13 11.59 2.07
CA PRO A 368 -7.21 10.63 2.64
C PRO A 368 -7.02 9.47 1.65
N VAL A 369 -5.76 9.16 1.35
CA VAL A 369 -5.41 8.03 0.48
C VAL A 369 -4.35 7.14 1.11
N GLY A 370 -4.32 5.90 0.66
CA GLY A 370 -3.29 4.91 0.94
C GLY A 370 -2.61 4.45 -0.35
N GLY A 371 -1.28 4.45 -0.36
CA GLY A 371 -0.44 3.93 -1.46
C GLY A 371 0.70 3.07 -0.92
N SER A 372 0.99 1.94 -1.57
CA SER A 372 2.05 1.03 -1.10
C SER A 372 3.43 1.65 -1.18
N ASP A 373 3.64 2.54 -2.15
CA ASP A 373 4.96 3.05 -2.51
C ASP A 373 5.94 1.90 -2.74
N SER A 374 5.39 0.85 -3.36
CA SER A 374 6.09 -0.39 -3.58
C SER A 374 7.12 -0.18 -4.67
N HIS A 375 8.37 -0.43 -4.29
CA HIS A 375 9.51 -0.55 -5.19
C HIS A 375 9.84 -2.03 -5.46
N TYR A 376 9.11 -2.92 -4.78
CA TYR A 376 9.45 -4.31 -4.49
C TYR A 376 8.18 -5.15 -4.34
N VAL A 377 8.35 -6.47 -4.25
CA VAL A 377 7.24 -7.43 -4.08
C VAL A 377 7.27 -8.22 -2.76
N SER A 378 8.14 -7.85 -1.81
CA SER A 378 8.23 -8.54 -0.51
C SER A 378 8.15 -7.63 0.72
N ALA A 379 8.75 -6.43 0.72
CA ALA A 379 8.71 -5.55 1.89
C ALA A 379 7.40 -4.75 1.93
N MET A 380 7.28 -3.71 1.12
CA MET A 380 5.99 -3.07 0.83
C MET A 380 5.48 -3.65 -0.48
N VAL A 381 4.42 -4.46 -0.40
CA VAL A 381 3.84 -5.12 -1.58
C VAL A 381 2.68 -4.29 -2.13
N PRO A 382 2.43 -4.30 -3.46
CA PRO A 382 1.30 -3.59 -4.04
C PRO A 382 -0.03 -3.94 -3.37
N GLY A 383 -0.82 -2.89 -3.08
CA GLY A 383 -2.13 -2.98 -2.44
C GLY A 383 -2.12 -2.92 -0.91
N TYR A 384 -0.96 -2.70 -0.28
CA TYR A 384 -0.85 -2.47 1.16
C TYR A 384 0.13 -1.32 1.46
N PRO A 385 -0.37 -0.14 1.88
CA PRO A 385 -1.78 0.26 1.96
C PRO A 385 -2.45 0.44 0.59
N ARG A 386 -3.78 0.67 0.63
CA ARG A 386 -4.66 0.92 -0.52
C ARG A 386 -5.65 2.04 -0.21
N THR A 387 -6.33 2.49 -1.25
CA THR A 387 -7.45 3.43 -1.20
C THR A 387 -8.69 2.75 -1.77
N TRP A 388 -9.78 2.67 -1.00
CA TRP A 388 -11.10 2.37 -1.57
C TRP A 388 -11.68 3.65 -2.15
N VAL A 389 -12.08 3.61 -3.42
CA VAL A 389 -12.60 4.78 -4.14
C VAL A 389 -14.02 4.50 -4.60
N ARG A 390 -14.97 5.32 -4.15
CA ARG A 390 -16.36 5.21 -4.58
C ARG A 390 -16.54 5.91 -5.92
N LEU A 391 -16.78 5.12 -6.98
CA LEU A 391 -16.96 5.65 -8.34
C LEU A 391 -18.41 6.07 -8.64
N GLY A 392 -19.35 5.79 -7.72
CA GLY A 392 -20.78 6.07 -7.88
C GLY A 392 -21.58 4.83 -8.28
N ASP A 393 -22.91 4.95 -8.24
CA ASP A 393 -23.83 3.86 -8.56
C ASP A 393 -24.28 4.02 -10.02
N GLY A 394 -23.73 3.22 -10.93
CA GLY A 394 -24.11 3.21 -12.35
C GLY A 394 -22.96 2.92 -13.31
N ASP A 395 -23.32 2.48 -14.52
CA ASP A 395 -22.37 2.36 -15.62
C ASP A 395 -21.97 3.76 -16.09
N SER A 396 -20.67 3.97 -16.26
CA SER A 396 -20.12 5.20 -16.82
C SER A 396 -19.18 4.83 -17.94
N ASP A 397 -19.40 5.42 -19.11
CA ASP A 397 -18.54 5.25 -20.29
C ASP A 397 -17.19 5.96 -20.13
N SER A 398 -17.02 6.74 -19.05
CA SER A 398 -15.76 7.43 -18.75
C SER A 398 -14.65 6.41 -18.42
N PRO A 399 -13.45 6.57 -19.01
CA PRO A 399 -12.31 5.72 -18.71
C PRO A 399 -11.97 5.72 -17.21
N MET A 400 -11.47 4.59 -16.71
CA MET A 400 -11.08 4.44 -15.30
C MET A 400 -10.13 5.56 -14.80
N PRO A 401 -9.10 6.00 -15.55
CA PRO A 401 -8.27 7.14 -15.15
C PRO A 401 -9.07 8.41 -14.81
N THR A 402 -10.08 8.75 -15.62
CA THR A 402 -10.94 9.92 -15.41
C THR A 402 -11.82 9.74 -14.17
N ARG A 403 -12.47 8.59 -14.05
CA ARG A 403 -13.37 8.29 -12.92
C ARG A 403 -12.62 8.29 -11.58
N LEU A 404 -11.42 7.71 -11.56
CA LEU A 404 -10.54 7.73 -10.39
C LEU A 404 -10.20 9.17 -9.99
N ALA A 405 -9.75 9.99 -10.94
CA ALA A 405 -9.38 11.39 -10.69
C ALA A 405 -10.54 12.25 -10.18
N GLU A 406 -11.73 12.08 -10.75
CA GLU A 406 -12.95 12.76 -10.30
C GLU A 406 -13.35 12.34 -8.89
N ALA A 407 -13.31 11.04 -8.58
CA ALA A 407 -13.67 10.54 -7.26
C ALA A 407 -12.68 10.99 -6.17
N LEU A 408 -11.38 11.05 -6.46
CA LEU A 408 -10.37 11.57 -5.54
C LEU A 408 -10.56 13.07 -5.28
N ARG A 409 -10.78 13.89 -6.32
CA ARG A 409 -11.09 15.33 -6.14
C ARG A 409 -12.37 15.56 -5.36
N ALA A 410 -13.35 14.67 -5.51
CA ALA A 410 -14.59 14.67 -4.73
C ALA A 410 -14.45 13.99 -3.36
N ARG A 411 -13.24 13.53 -2.99
CA ARG A 411 -12.90 12.90 -1.70
C ARG A 411 -13.77 11.71 -1.36
N ARG A 412 -14.11 10.91 -2.36
CA ARG A 412 -14.91 9.70 -2.19
C ARG A 412 -14.01 8.52 -1.85
N THR A 413 -13.19 8.67 -0.82
CA THR A 413 -12.10 7.73 -0.52
C THR A 413 -12.09 7.23 0.92
N ILE A 414 -11.53 6.04 1.10
CA ILE A 414 -11.16 5.45 2.39
C ILE A 414 -9.73 4.96 2.25
N ALA A 415 -8.81 5.46 3.07
CA ALA A 415 -7.46 4.91 3.14
C ALA A 415 -7.46 3.67 4.04
N SER A 416 -6.82 2.58 3.64
CA SER A 416 -6.87 1.32 4.37
C SER A 416 -5.63 0.45 4.20
N THR A 417 -5.24 -0.28 5.24
CA THR A 417 -4.25 -1.37 5.19
C THR A 417 -4.89 -2.74 5.05
N ALA A 418 -6.22 -2.85 5.15
CA ALA A 418 -7.05 -4.00 4.81
C ALA A 418 -8.53 -3.80 5.21
N PRO A 419 -8.86 -3.24 6.40
CA PRO A 419 -10.26 -3.08 6.81
C PRO A 419 -11.05 -2.19 5.83
N PHE A 420 -12.30 -2.56 5.56
CA PHE A 420 -13.21 -1.72 4.79
C PHE A 420 -14.20 -1.06 5.73
N VAL A 421 -14.17 0.27 5.81
CA VAL A 421 -15.00 1.07 6.71
C VAL A 421 -15.80 2.09 5.92
N THR A 422 -17.10 2.18 6.21
CA THR A 422 -17.99 3.18 5.62
C THR A 422 -18.69 4.00 6.69
N LEU A 423 -18.94 5.26 6.37
CA LEU A 423 -19.65 6.26 7.16
C LEU A 423 -20.70 6.93 6.28
N ARG A 424 -21.95 6.91 6.73
CA ARG A 424 -23.07 7.55 6.02
C ARG A 424 -23.97 8.34 6.95
N SER A 425 -24.65 9.34 6.41
CA SER A 425 -25.79 10.00 7.04
C SER A 425 -26.93 10.11 6.03
N GLY A 426 -28.01 9.34 6.23
CA GLY A 426 -29.05 9.17 5.21
C GLY A 426 -28.45 8.62 3.91
N THR A 427 -28.60 9.36 2.81
CA THR A 427 -28.01 9.03 1.50
C THR A 427 -26.62 9.61 1.27
N ALA A 428 -26.16 10.52 2.15
CA ALA A 428 -24.84 11.11 2.04
C ALA A 428 -23.77 10.12 2.48
N SER A 429 -22.69 10.05 1.70
CA SER A 429 -21.52 9.21 1.93
C SER A 429 -20.27 10.05 2.27
N GLU A 430 -19.17 9.35 2.49
CA GLU A 430 -17.87 9.96 2.77
C GLU A 430 -17.48 10.97 1.66
N GLY A 431 -16.92 12.12 2.06
CA GLY A 431 -16.50 13.20 1.17
C GLY A 431 -17.58 14.24 0.85
N GLN A 432 -18.84 13.98 1.20
CA GLN A 432 -19.98 14.86 0.92
C GLN A 432 -20.32 15.80 2.09
N LEU A 433 -21.01 16.89 1.76
CA LEU A 433 -21.69 17.78 2.71
C LEU A 433 -23.11 17.27 2.96
N VAL A 434 -23.52 17.27 4.23
CA VAL A 434 -24.91 17.03 4.64
C VAL A 434 -25.36 18.15 5.55
N THR A 435 -26.53 18.73 5.27
CA THR A 435 -27.15 19.74 6.12
C THR A 435 -28.02 19.04 7.17
N HIS A 436 -27.72 19.29 8.44
CA HIS A 436 -28.54 18.87 9.57
C HIS A 436 -28.63 20.04 10.54
N THR A 437 -29.82 20.55 10.81
CA THR A 437 -30.03 21.70 11.70
C THR A 437 -30.67 21.34 13.04
N ASP A 438 -31.06 20.07 13.22
CA ASP A 438 -31.53 19.49 14.49
C ASP A 438 -30.37 19.17 15.41
N ASP A 439 -30.56 19.06 16.74
CA ASP A 439 -29.42 18.87 17.67
C ASP A 439 -28.67 17.53 17.52
N THR A 440 -29.24 16.58 16.75
CA THR A 440 -28.64 15.27 16.50
C THR A 440 -28.43 14.99 15.02
N VAL A 441 -27.29 14.39 14.69
CA VAL A 441 -26.94 13.94 13.33
C VAL A 441 -26.92 12.42 13.30
N PRO A 442 -27.85 11.75 12.57
CA PRO A 442 -27.84 10.31 12.45
C PRO A 442 -26.67 9.88 11.55
N VAL A 443 -25.85 8.96 12.04
CA VAL A 443 -24.77 8.34 11.27
C VAL A 443 -24.85 6.83 11.36
N ARG A 444 -24.51 6.17 10.25
CA ARG A 444 -24.32 4.73 10.16
C ARG A 444 -22.85 4.45 9.91
N VAL A 445 -22.27 3.59 10.75
CA VAL A 445 -20.92 3.07 10.59
C VAL A 445 -20.99 1.59 10.28
N ARG A 446 -20.29 1.15 9.23
CA ARG A 446 -20.11 -0.28 8.92
C ARG A 446 -18.63 -0.58 8.71
N VAL A 447 -18.13 -1.61 9.37
CA VAL A 447 -16.75 -2.09 9.28
C VAL A 447 -16.77 -3.56 8.89
N GLN A 448 -16.11 -3.89 7.79
CA GLN A 448 -15.95 -5.25 7.29
C GLN A 448 -14.47 -5.59 7.17
N ALA A 449 -14.12 -6.84 7.51
CA ALA A 449 -12.76 -7.34 7.38
C ALA A 449 -12.77 -8.86 7.21
N PRO A 450 -11.90 -9.44 6.35
CA PRO A 450 -11.78 -10.89 6.26
C PRO A 450 -11.28 -11.54 7.55
N ASN A 451 -11.41 -12.87 7.63
CA ASN A 451 -11.02 -13.69 8.80
C ASN A 451 -9.55 -13.55 9.25
N TRP A 452 -8.66 -13.07 8.37
CA TRP A 452 -7.23 -12.89 8.64
C TRP A 452 -6.86 -11.47 9.08
N VAL A 453 -7.80 -10.52 9.00
CA VAL A 453 -7.58 -9.10 9.33
C VAL A 453 -8.08 -8.83 10.75
N PRO A 454 -7.20 -8.59 11.72
CA PRO A 454 -7.62 -8.27 13.08
C PRO A 454 -8.15 -6.83 13.13
N VAL A 455 -9.33 -6.60 13.71
CA VAL A 455 -9.81 -5.24 14.03
C VAL A 455 -10.24 -5.24 15.49
N ASP A 456 -9.59 -4.43 16.31
CA ASP A 456 -9.81 -4.38 17.76
C ASP A 456 -10.67 -3.18 18.16
N THR A 457 -10.58 -2.10 17.40
CA THR A 457 -11.22 -0.83 17.76
C THR A 457 -11.81 -0.15 16.55
N VAL A 458 -13.00 0.41 16.72
CA VAL A 458 -13.62 1.38 15.80
C VAL A 458 -13.81 2.67 16.58
N ARG A 459 -13.40 3.81 16.00
CA ARG A 459 -13.60 5.13 16.62
C ARG A 459 -14.35 6.04 15.67
N LEU A 460 -15.36 6.72 16.19
CA LEU A 460 -16.06 7.79 15.51
C LEU A 460 -15.50 9.11 16.05
N LEU A 461 -15.02 9.95 15.14
CA LEU A 461 -14.35 11.20 15.46
C LEU A 461 -15.17 12.38 14.95
N VAL A 462 -15.25 13.42 15.77
CA VAL A 462 -15.78 14.73 15.40
C VAL A 462 -14.64 15.72 15.51
N ASN A 463 -14.37 16.45 14.43
CA ASN A 463 -13.29 17.44 14.38
C ASN A 463 -11.93 16.87 14.83
N GLY A 464 -11.64 15.62 14.42
CA GLY A 464 -10.42 14.90 14.76
C GLY A 464 -10.34 14.37 16.20
N THR A 465 -11.40 14.52 17.00
CA THR A 465 -11.44 14.01 18.39
C THR A 465 -12.39 12.81 18.49
N PRO A 466 -11.97 11.66 19.06
CA PRO A 466 -12.87 10.53 19.29
C PRO A 466 -14.02 10.90 20.23
N VAL A 467 -15.26 10.74 19.77
CA VAL A 467 -16.48 10.93 20.58
C VAL A 467 -17.12 9.60 20.98
N LYS A 468 -16.82 8.53 20.24
CA LYS A 468 -17.29 7.17 20.52
C LYS A 468 -16.21 6.17 20.14
N THR A 469 -16.06 5.13 20.96
CA THR A 469 -15.13 4.03 20.72
C THR A 469 -15.83 2.71 21.00
N TRP A 470 -15.77 1.78 20.04
CA TRP A 470 -16.22 0.41 20.20
C TRP A 470 -15.00 -0.52 20.21
N ASN A 471 -14.93 -1.39 21.21
CA ASN A 471 -13.95 -2.46 21.27
C ASN A 471 -14.59 -3.73 20.72
N LEU A 472 -13.96 -4.33 19.72
CA LEU A 472 -14.47 -5.51 19.03
C LEU A 472 -13.76 -6.77 19.53
N ALA A 473 -14.53 -7.84 19.72
CA ALA A 473 -13.98 -9.14 20.06
C ALA A 473 -13.50 -9.86 18.79
N ARG A 474 -12.31 -10.46 18.85
CA ARG A 474 -11.80 -11.31 17.77
C ARG A 474 -12.50 -12.66 17.80
N ALA A 475 -13.18 -13.00 16.71
CA ALA A 475 -13.97 -14.23 16.61
C ALA A 475 -13.37 -15.27 15.65
N GLY A 476 -12.17 -15.03 15.10
CA GLY A 476 -11.52 -15.96 14.14
C GLY A 476 -12.31 -16.19 12.85
N ARG A 477 -13.18 -15.24 12.50
CA ARG A 477 -14.07 -15.24 11.33
C ARG A 477 -14.10 -13.83 10.74
N ALA A 478 -14.62 -13.70 9.53
CA ALA A 478 -14.87 -12.38 8.95
C ALA A 478 -15.69 -11.49 9.89
N LEU A 479 -15.32 -10.21 9.92
CA LEU A 479 -16.01 -9.16 10.64
C LEU A 479 -17.03 -8.48 9.71
N ASP A 480 -18.24 -8.26 10.22
CA ASP A 480 -19.22 -7.31 9.68
C ASP A 480 -19.91 -6.62 10.86
N PHE A 481 -19.31 -5.53 11.33
CA PHE A 481 -19.82 -4.71 12.41
C PHE A 481 -20.61 -3.55 11.81
N THR A 482 -21.86 -3.36 12.23
CA THR A 482 -22.69 -2.20 11.84
C THR A 482 -23.32 -1.59 13.07
N THR A 483 -23.32 -0.26 13.14
CA THR A 483 -24.00 0.49 14.20
C THR A 483 -24.60 1.77 13.64
N ASP A 484 -25.75 2.15 14.20
CA ASP A 484 -26.39 3.45 13.98
C ASP A 484 -26.17 4.29 15.25
N GLU A 485 -25.74 5.54 15.10
CA GLU A 485 -25.54 6.47 16.21
C GLU A 485 -26.20 7.82 15.90
N ALA A 486 -26.69 8.50 16.92
CA ALA A 486 -27.16 9.87 16.83
C ALA A 486 -26.12 10.79 17.48
N LEU A 487 -25.29 11.43 16.67
CA LEU A 487 -24.25 12.34 17.14
C LEU A 487 -24.88 13.65 17.63
N THR A 488 -24.65 14.00 18.90
CA THR A 488 -24.99 15.35 19.38
C THR A 488 -23.88 16.30 18.98
N LEU A 489 -24.20 17.30 18.17
CA LEU A 489 -23.26 18.30 17.68
C LEU A 489 -23.77 19.70 18.00
N ASP A 490 -22.84 20.59 18.33
CA ASP A 490 -23.12 22.01 18.48
C ASP A 490 -23.66 22.63 17.17
N ARG A 491 -24.08 23.89 17.24
CA ARG A 491 -24.56 24.66 16.07
C ARG A 491 -23.45 25.05 15.08
N GLN A 492 -22.20 24.72 15.37
CA GLN A 492 -21.07 24.96 14.47
C GLN A 492 -20.85 23.74 13.59
N ASP A 493 -20.53 23.98 12.32
CA ASP A 493 -20.15 22.93 11.39
C ASP A 493 -19.08 22.01 11.96
N ALA A 494 -19.15 20.75 11.51
CA ALA A 494 -18.20 19.75 11.93
C ALA A 494 -17.88 18.80 10.79
N PHE A 495 -16.71 18.17 10.86
CA PHE A 495 -16.42 17.01 10.03
C PHE A 495 -16.39 15.75 10.89
N VAL A 496 -16.96 14.67 10.36
CA VAL A 496 -17.06 13.38 11.03
C VAL A 496 -16.26 12.35 10.24
N THR A 497 -15.36 11.63 10.91
CA THR A 497 -14.59 10.53 10.32
C THR A 497 -14.74 9.27 11.17
N VAL A 498 -14.49 8.12 10.55
CA VAL A 498 -14.35 6.85 11.27
C VAL A 498 -12.95 6.31 11.02
N GLU A 499 -12.30 5.83 12.08
CA GLU A 499 -11.08 5.04 11.96
C GLU A 499 -11.25 3.65 12.60
N THR A 500 -10.49 2.69 12.09
CA THR A 500 -10.30 1.38 12.72
C THR A 500 -8.86 1.21 13.19
N ASP A 501 -8.62 0.37 14.18
CA ASP A 501 -7.27 0.09 14.66
C ASP A 501 -7.17 -1.35 15.21
N SER A 502 -5.95 -1.87 15.26
CA SER A 502 -5.61 -3.16 15.85
C SER A 502 -4.22 -3.14 16.47
N GLN A 503 -4.10 -3.68 17.69
CA GLN A 503 -2.80 -3.90 18.34
C GLN A 503 -2.05 -5.09 17.72
N VAL A 504 -2.75 -6.01 17.05
CA VAL A 504 -2.09 -7.08 16.28
C VAL A 504 -1.84 -6.62 14.86
N PRO A 505 -0.57 -6.64 14.41
CA PRO A 505 -0.23 -6.36 13.02
C PRO A 505 -0.87 -7.35 12.04
N LEU A 506 -1.00 -6.92 10.80
CA LEU A 506 -1.36 -7.76 9.68
C LEU A 506 -0.29 -8.85 9.46
N PRO A 507 -0.66 -10.05 8.98
CA PRO A 507 0.29 -11.14 8.76
C PRO A 507 1.30 -10.78 7.65
N PRO A 508 2.62 -10.73 7.92
CA PRO A 508 3.61 -10.28 6.93
C PRO A 508 3.65 -11.11 5.64
N HIS A 509 3.35 -12.41 5.74
CA HIS A 509 3.27 -13.29 4.57
C HIS A 509 2.13 -12.93 3.60
N LEU A 510 1.17 -12.09 4.00
CA LEU A 510 0.08 -11.61 3.14
C LEU A 510 0.27 -10.16 2.72
N THR A 511 0.87 -9.34 3.58
CA THR A 511 0.92 -7.88 3.41
C THR A 511 2.32 -7.32 3.22
N GLY A 512 3.35 -8.18 3.27
CA GLY A 512 4.75 -7.77 3.21
C GLY A 512 5.42 -7.67 4.58
N GLU A 513 6.75 -7.75 4.57
CA GLU A 513 7.58 -7.60 5.77
C GLU A 513 7.96 -6.13 5.95
N GLU A 514 7.18 -5.45 6.77
CA GLU A 514 7.40 -4.06 7.19
C GLU A 514 8.37 -3.94 8.36
N ASP A 515 9.08 -5.04 8.69
CA ASP A 515 10.05 -5.07 9.76
C ASP A 515 11.29 -4.25 9.36
N ALA A 516 11.19 -2.96 9.67
CA ALA A 516 12.17 -1.90 9.52
C ALA A 516 13.43 -2.10 10.38
N VAL A 517 13.85 -3.34 10.65
CA VAL A 517 15.07 -3.64 11.42
C VAL A 517 16.34 -3.40 10.62
N VAL A 518 16.29 -3.25 9.28
CA VAL A 518 17.54 -3.19 8.50
C VAL A 518 17.64 -2.02 7.49
N GLN A 519 16.65 -1.12 7.30
CA GLN A 519 16.71 -0.17 6.14
C GLN A 519 17.87 0.79 6.10
N TYR A 520 18.45 1.10 7.25
CA TYR A 520 19.72 1.82 7.34
C TYR A 520 20.46 1.47 8.66
N GLY A 521 20.24 0.28 9.23
CA GLY A 521 20.74 -0.05 10.58
C GLY A 521 20.14 0.78 11.72
N LEU A 522 19.05 1.52 11.44
CA LEU A 522 18.29 2.31 12.40
C LEU A 522 16.83 1.89 12.28
N SER A 523 16.19 1.46 13.38
CA SER A 523 14.73 1.31 13.42
C SER A 523 14.11 2.69 13.19
N ARG A 524 13.71 2.96 11.95
CA ARG A 524 13.02 4.22 11.58
C ARG A 524 11.54 4.20 11.96
N CYS A 525 11.01 3.02 12.29
CA CYS A 525 9.63 2.78 12.67
C CYS A 525 9.56 1.88 13.92
N ALA A 526 9.68 2.48 15.10
CA ALA A 526 9.51 1.76 16.35
C ALA A 526 8.05 1.27 16.46
N PRO A 527 7.80 0.00 16.85
CA PRO A 527 6.45 -0.49 17.09
C PRO A 527 5.74 0.35 18.15
N ARG A 528 4.41 0.42 18.08
CA ARG A 528 3.61 1.08 19.12
C ARG A 528 3.76 0.33 20.45
N PRO A 529 3.62 1.00 21.61
CA PRO A 529 3.67 0.32 22.89
C PRO A 529 2.69 -0.86 22.94
N GLY A 530 3.19 -2.07 23.22
CA GLY A 530 2.38 -3.29 23.32
C GLY A 530 2.06 -3.99 21.99
N GLN A 531 2.55 -3.46 20.86
CA GLN A 531 2.37 -4.06 19.54
C GLN A 531 3.69 -4.66 19.03
N ALA A 532 3.63 -5.84 18.41
CA ALA A 532 4.76 -6.42 17.68
C ALA A 532 5.09 -5.58 16.41
N PRO A 533 6.32 -5.62 15.87
CA PRO A 533 6.64 -4.97 14.61
C PRO A 533 5.69 -5.40 13.47
N GLY A 534 5.31 -4.43 12.63
CA GLY A 534 4.51 -4.66 11.43
C GLY A 534 3.37 -3.65 11.25
N THR A 535 2.67 -3.80 10.14
CA THR A 535 1.58 -2.93 9.69
C THR A 535 0.32 -3.18 10.53
N PRO A 536 -0.24 -2.19 11.23
CA PRO A 536 -1.53 -2.37 11.89
C PRO A 536 -2.66 -2.49 10.87
N ALA A 537 -3.70 -3.23 11.22
CA ALA A 537 -4.96 -3.14 10.50
C ALA A 537 -5.64 -1.81 10.84
N PHE A 538 -5.60 -0.89 9.88
CA PHE A 538 -6.03 0.49 10.05
C PHE A 538 -6.78 0.92 8.80
N ALA A 539 -7.82 1.72 9.00
CA ALA A 539 -8.51 2.41 7.92
C ALA A 539 -9.07 3.72 8.45
N VAL A 540 -9.20 4.71 7.58
CA VAL A 540 -9.83 6.00 7.88
C VAL A 540 -10.66 6.47 6.69
N THR A 541 -11.89 6.89 6.97
CA THR A 541 -12.80 7.44 5.95
C THR A 541 -12.43 8.87 5.58
N SER A 542 -12.76 9.30 4.36
CA SER A 542 -12.97 10.73 4.11
C SER A 542 -14.01 11.31 5.07
N PRO A 543 -13.93 12.61 5.40
CA PRO A 543 -14.90 13.25 6.26
C PRO A 543 -16.29 13.26 5.62
N LEU A 544 -17.30 12.99 6.42
CA LEU A 544 -18.64 13.53 6.18
C LEU A 544 -18.66 14.94 6.76
N PHE A 545 -18.87 15.95 5.91
CA PHE A 545 -19.00 17.34 6.34
C PHE A 545 -20.44 17.58 6.76
N VAL A 546 -20.63 18.20 7.91
CA VAL A 546 -21.94 18.51 8.47
C VAL A 546 -22.09 20.02 8.53
N ASP A 547 -23.00 20.52 7.70
CA ASP A 547 -23.51 21.90 7.73
C ASP A 547 -24.57 22.00 8.84
N ARG A 548 -24.23 22.73 9.90
CA ARG A 548 -25.03 22.83 11.14
C ARG A 548 -25.81 24.14 11.22
N ASP A 549 -25.39 25.16 10.49
CA ASP A 549 -26.05 26.47 10.46
C ASP A 549 -27.01 26.63 9.25
N GLY A 550 -26.97 25.71 8.29
CA GLY A 550 -27.87 25.61 7.16
C GLY A 550 -27.52 26.53 6.00
N ASP A 551 -26.29 27.05 5.93
CA ASP A 551 -25.87 27.98 4.87
C ASP A 551 -25.41 27.27 3.58
N GLY A 552 -25.33 25.93 3.60
CA GLY A 552 -24.91 25.11 2.46
C GLY A 552 -23.42 25.12 2.19
N LEU A 553 -22.62 25.64 3.13
CA LEU A 553 -21.16 25.65 3.11
C LEU A 553 -20.62 24.83 4.28
N PHE A 554 -19.29 24.71 4.33
CA PHE A 554 -18.59 24.11 5.45
C PHE A 554 -17.58 25.10 6.02
N LYS A 555 -17.57 25.25 7.34
CA LYS A 555 -16.53 25.97 8.07
C LYS A 555 -15.85 25.05 9.09
N GLY A 556 -14.59 24.72 8.83
CA GLY A 556 -13.76 23.99 9.79
C GLY A 556 -13.68 24.70 11.15
N PRO A 557 -13.55 23.95 12.25
CA PRO A 557 -13.60 24.47 13.63
C PRO A 557 -12.55 25.55 13.95
N ARG A 558 -11.48 25.66 13.16
CA ARG A 558 -10.43 26.69 13.31
C ARG A 558 -10.36 27.63 12.10
N ALA A 559 -11.24 27.47 11.12
CA ALA A 559 -11.30 28.32 9.94
C ALA A 559 -12.02 29.64 10.24
N THR A 560 -11.65 30.70 9.51
CA THR A 560 -12.27 32.02 9.65
C THR A 560 -13.45 32.23 8.70
N THR A 561 -13.43 31.60 7.53
CA THR A 561 -14.46 31.73 6.48
C THR A 561 -14.97 30.36 6.04
N PRO A 562 -16.27 30.21 5.70
CA PRO A 562 -16.80 28.98 5.13
C PRO A 562 -16.32 28.75 3.70
N ILE A 563 -16.39 27.51 3.23
CA ILE A 563 -16.03 27.07 1.87
C ILE A 563 -17.08 26.14 1.29
N LYS A 564 -17.11 26.01 -0.03
CA LYS A 564 -17.89 24.97 -0.71
C LYS A 564 -17.13 23.65 -0.69
N ILE A 565 -17.83 22.56 -0.41
CA ILE A 565 -17.34 21.18 -0.50
C ILE A 565 -17.57 20.61 -1.90
#